data_AF-A0A3A0AEY2-F1
#
_entry.id   AF-A0A3A0AEY2-F1
#
_cell.length_a   1.000
_cell.length_b   1.000
_cell.length_c   1.000
_cell.angle_alpha   90.00
_cell.angle_beta   90.00
_cell.angle_gamma   90.00
#
_symmetry.space_group_name_H-M   'P 1'
#
loop_
_entity.id
_entity.type
_entity.pdbx_description
1 polymer ?
#
loop_
_entity_poly.entity_id
_entity_poly.type
_entity_poly.pdbx_seq_one_letter_code
_entity_poly.pdbx_strand_id
1 'polypeptide(L)'
;MTGDLNDYLRLWNLSDPELLARSPRGDVYGAYRNDEKVVLKLLTPIGVEDESDAVVALRYFDGHGAVRLLAEKMGAPVGRLRAFVFAYACLSASWPDKPEGSEVQRWFLTVARNAERHVDLSA
;
A
#
# COMPACT_ATOMS: atom_id res chain seq x y z
N MET A 1 -5.26 -16.04 -12.20
CA MET A 1 -5.45 -15.15 -13.35
C MET A 1 -4.74 -13.85 -13.05
N THR A 2 -3.67 -13.51 -13.79
CA THR A 2 -3.11 -12.16 -13.85
C THR A 2 -4.04 -11.34 -14.74
N GLY A 3 -4.91 -10.53 -14.15
CA GLY A 3 -5.74 -9.61 -14.93
C GLY A 3 -4.90 -8.48 -15.53
N ASP A 4 -5.26 -8.01 -16.72
CA ASP A 4 -4.63 -6.84 -17.33
C ASP A 4 -5.01 -5.58 -16.52
N LEU A 5 -4.10 -4.61 -16.45
CA LEU A 5 -4.33 -3.33 -15.77
C LEU A 5 -5.65 -2.70 -16.22
N ASN A 6 -5.90 -2.69 -17.53
CA ASN A 6 -7.12 -2.12 -18.11
C ASN A 6 -8.41 -2.80 -17.62
N ASP A 7 -8.37 -4.09 -17.33
CA ASP A 7 -9.54 -4.81 -16.83
C ASP A 7 -9.91 -4.34 -15.44
N TYR A 8 -8.93 -4.17 -14.55
CA TYR A 8 -9.16 -3.67 -13.21
C TYR A 8 -9.53 -2.19 -13.18
N LEU A 9 -8.93 -1.37 -14.06
CA LEU A 9 -9.32 0.04 -14.18
C LEU A 9 -10.81 0.17 -14.54
N ARG A 10 -11.28 -0.60 -15.52
CA ARG A 10 -12.71 -0.64 -15.88
C ARG A 10 -13.59 -1.21 -14.78
N LEU A 11 -13.22 -2.38 -14.25
CA LEU A 11 -14.03 -3.10 -13.27
C LEU A 11 -14.23 -2.29 -11.98
N TRP A 12 -13.22 -1.54 -11.55
CA TRP A 12 -13.24 -0.79 -10.30
C TRP A 12 -13.48 0.72 -10.49
N ASN A 13 -13.83 1.14 -11.72
CA ASN A 13 -14.07 2.53 -12.10
C ASN A 13 -12.91 3.46 -11.66
N LEU A 14 -11.68 3.05 -11.99
CA LEU A 14 -10.47 3.79 -11.70
C LEU A 14 -9.99 4.56 -12.94
N SER A 15 -9.36 5.70 -12.69
CA SER A 15 -8.83 6.61 -13.72
C SER A 15 -7.41 7.06 -13.40
N ASP A 16 -6.73 7.62 -14.41
CA ASP A 16 -5.38 8.20 -14.33
C ASP A 16 -4.34 7.30 -13.63
N PRO A 17 -4.10 6.08 -14.14
CA PRO A 17 -3.10 5.19 -13.57
C PRO A 17 -1.68 5.75 -13.72
N GLU A 18 -0.96 5.87 -12.62
CA GLU A 18 0.45 6.21 -12.55
C GLU A 18 1.22 5.02 -11.96
N LEU A 19 2.19 4.46 -12.69
CA LEU A 19 3.04 3.39 -12.14
C LEU A 19 3.96 3.99 -11.05
N LEU A 20 3.79 3.54 -9.81
CA LEU A 20 4.56 3.99 -8.65
C LEU A 20 5.77 3.09 -8.37
N ALA A 21 5.61 1.77 -8.53
CA ALA A 21 6.69 0.81 -8.28
C ALA A 21 6.47 -0.51 -9.03
N ARG A 22 7.57 -1.21 -9.33
CA ARG A 22 7.59 -2.55 -9.94
C ARG A 22 8.50 -3.46 -9.14
N SER A 23 8.02 -4.67 -8.87
CA SER A 23 8.76 -5.73 -8.19
C SER A 23 8.48 -7.11 -8.82
N PRO A 24 9.26 -8.16 -8.50
CA PRO A 24 8.96 -9.51 -8.96
C PRO A 24 7.56 -10.03 -8.54
N ARG A 25 6.98 -9.46 -7.47
CA ARG A 25 5.68 -9.85 -6.92
C ARG A 25 4.50 -9.07 -7.51
N GLY A 26 4.77 -7.98 -8.21
CA GLY A 26 3.71 -7.14 -8.78
C GLY A 26 4.10 -5.70 -9.06
N ASP A 27 3.17 -5.04 -9.73
CA ASP A 27 3.20 -3.61 -10.03
C ASP A 27 2.24 -2.86 -9.10
N VAL A 28 2.63 -1.67 -8.66
CA VAL A 28 1.83 -0.78 -7.82
C VAL A 28 1.54 0.49 -8.61
N TYR A 29 0.25 0.81 -8.74
CA TYR A 29 -0.25 2.00 -9.42
C TYR A 29 -0.96 2.92 -8.44
N GLY A 30 -0.75 4.23 -8.59
CA GLY A 30 -1.67 5.25 -8.09
C GLY A 30 -2.79 5.44 -9.10
N ALA A 31 -4.01 5.65 -8.64
CA ALA A 31 -5.16 5.93 -9.51
C ALA A 31 -6.20 6.77 -8.77
N TYR A 32 -7.27 7.17 -9.46
CA TYR A 32 -8.38 7.93 -8.90
C TYR A 32 -9.70 7.18 -9.01
N ARG A 33 -10.51 7.23 -7.94
CA ARG A 33 -11.90 6.75 -7.90
C ARG A 33 -12.78 7.86 -7.33
N ASN A 34 -13.65 8.47 -8.15
CA ASN A 34 -14.51 9.58 -7.74
C ASN A 34 -13.72 10.67 -6.97
N ASP A 35 -12.61 11.13 -7.55
CA ASP A 35 -11.66 12.11 -6.99
C ASP A 35 -10.86 11.67 -5.75
N GLU A 36 -11.10 10.48 -5.21
CA GLU A 36 -10.27 9.88 -4.16
C GLU A 36 -9.02 9.21 -4.77
N LYS A 37 -7.83 9.57 -4.27
CA LYS A 37 -6.59 8.91 -4.66
C LYS A 37 -6.50 7.53 -3.99
N VAL A 38 -6.33 6.49 -4.80
CA VAL A 38 -6.24 5.09 -4.37
C VAL A 38 -4.98 4.40 -4.90
N VAL A 39 -4.67 3.22 -4.34
CA VAL A 39 -3.59 2.35 -4.81
C VAL A 39 -4.17 1.08 -5.39
N LEU A 40 -3.74 0.73 -6.59
CA LEU A 40 -3.98 -0.57 -7.20
C LEU A 40 -2.67 -1.36 -7.22
N LYS A 41 -2.64 -2.52 -6.55
CA LYS A 41 -1.53 -3.48 -6.65
C LYS A 41 -1.95 -4.64 -7.54
N LEU A 42 -1.27 -4.80 -8.68
CA LEU A 42 -1.44 -5.94 -9.59
C LEU A 42 -0.37 -6.99 -9.26
N LEU A 43 -0.81 -8.14 -8.73
CA LEU A 43 0.10 -9.22 -8.35
C LEU A 43 0.51 -10.07 -9.56
N THR A 44 1.79 -10.46 -9.60
CA THR A 44 2.27 -11.56 -10.46
C THR A 44 1.84 -12.91 -9.86
N PRO A 45 2.00 -14.04 -10.58
CA PRO A 45 1.71 -15.36 -10.00
C PRO A 45 2.47 -15.62 -8.69
N ILE A 46 3.73 -15.19 -8.60
CA ILE A 46 4.55 -15.27 -7.38
C ILE A 46 3.91 -14.46 -6.25
N GLY A 47 3.49 -13.23 -6.53
CA GLY A 47 2.82 -12.39 -5.55
C GLY A 47 1.46 -12.94 -5.09
N VAL A 48 0.72 -13.64 -5.95
CA VAL A 48 -0.54 -14.28 -5.56
C VAL A 48 -0.29 -15.41 -4.56
N GLU A 49 0.73 -16.24 -4.77
CA GLU A 49 1.08 -17.34 -3.86
C GLU A 49 1.55 -16.83 -2.49
N ASP A 50 2.32 -15.75 -2.47
CA ASP A 50 2.87 -15.17 -1.23
C ASP A 50 1.87 -14.27 -0.47
N GLU A 51 0.96 -13.59 -1.17
CA GLU A 51 0.20 -12.45 -0.61
C GLU A 51 -1.34 -12.61 -0.66
N SER A 52 -1.89 -13.72 -1.18
CA SER A 52 -3.35 -13.90 -1.31
C SER A 52 -4.11 -13.82 0.02
N ASP A 53 -3.49 -14.24 1.11
CA ASP A 53 -4.11 -14.24 2.45
C ASP A 53 -4.42 -12.82 2.94
N ALA A 54 -3.59 -11.84 2.55
CA ALA A 54 -3.82 -10.45 2.87
C ALA A 54 -5.09 -9.91 2.18
N VAL A 55 -5.44 -10.40 0.99
CA VAL A 55 -6.67 -10.01 0.28
C VAL A 55 -7.91 -10.49 1.02
N VAL A 56 -7.87 -11.70 1.58
CA VAL A 56 -8.97 -12.25 2.40
C VAL A 56 -9.17 -11.41 3.66
N ALA A 57 -8.08 -11.06 4.34
CA ALA A 57 -8.14 -10.20 5.52
C ALA A 57 -8.67 -8.79 5.19
N LEU A 58 -8.21 -8.18 4.08
CA LEU A 58 -8.70 -6.87 3.64
C LEU A 58 -10.20 -6.89 3.34
N ARG A 59 -10.72 -7.94 2.70
CA ARG A 59 -12.17 -8.09 2.47
C ARG A 59 -12.95 -8.27 3.76
N TYR A 60 -12.46 -9.15 4.65
CA TYR A 60 -13.13 -9.42 5.93
C TYR A 60 -13.27 -8.16 6.79
N PHE A 61 -12.25 -7.30 6.77
CA PHE A 61 -12.25 -6.05 7.54
C PHE A 61 -12.63 -4.81 6.74
N ASP A 62 -13.14 -4.95 5.51
CA ASP A 62 -13.48 -3.84 4.61
C ASP A 62 -12.36 -2.80 4.46
N GLY A 63 -11.11 -3.25 4.41
CA GLY A 63 -9.92 -2.38 4.36
C GLY A 63 -9.67 -1.55 5.63
N HIS A 64 -10.47 -1.72 6.68
CA HIS A 64 -10.44 -0.92 7.89
C HIS A 64 -9.69 -1.58 9.06
N GLY A 65 -9.43 -2.89 9.02
CA GLY A 65 -9.04 -3.68 10.20
C GLY A 65 -7.67 -3.35 10.76
N ALA A 66 -6.61 -3.71 10.03
CA ALA A 66 -5.24 -3.64 10.55
C ALA A 66 -4.83 -2.21 10.92
N VAL A 67 -5.20 -1.21 10.11
CA VAL A 67 -4.81 0.19 10.33
C VAL A 67 -5.53 0.80 11.53
N ARG A 68 -6.84 0.52 11.73
CA ARG A 68 -7.58 1.03 12.90
C ARG A 68 -7.18 0.34 14.19
N LEU A 69 -7.01 -0.99 14.17
CA LEU A 69 -6.55 -1.74 15.33
C LEU A 69 -5.17 -1.25 15.77
N LEU A 70 -4.27 -1.03 14.81
CA LEU A 70 -2.94 -0.51 15.08
C LEU A 70 -3.00 0.94 15.58
N ALA A 71 -3.89 1.77 15.03
CA ALA A 71 -4.13 3.14 15.50
C ALA A 71 -4.53 3.18 16.96
N GLU A 72 -5.50 2.34 17.33
CA GLU A 72 -5.99 2.22 18.70
C GLU A 72 -4.88 1.74 19.65
N LYS A 73 -4.15 0.68 19.28
CA LYS A 73 -3.05 0.14 20.10
C LYS A 73 -1.88 1.11 20.26
N MET A 74 -1.60 1.92 19.24
CA MET A 74 -0.49 2.88 19.24
C MET A 74 -0.90 4.27 19.74
N GLY A 75 -2.18 4.54 19.95
CA GLY A 75 -2.67 5.90 20.23
C GLY A 75 -2.36 6.89 19.10
N ALA A 76 -2.34 6.43 17.84
CA ALA A 76 -1.96 7.23 16.69
C ALA A 76 -3.18 7.56 15.80
N PRO A 77 -3.23 8.72 15.13
CA PRO A 77 -4.29 9.02 14.16
C PRO A 77 -4.34 8.00 13.01
N VAL A 78 -5.54 7.56 12.62
CA VAL A 78 -5.74 6.59 11.52
C VAL A 78 -5.15 7.11 10.21
N GLY A 79 -5.33 8.40 9.90
CA GLY A 79 -4.76 9.03 8.70
C GLY A 79 -3.24 8.92 8.64
N ARG A 80 -2.57 9.09 9.80
CA ARG A 80 -1.12 8.96 9.94
C ARG A 80 -0.64 7.54 9.64
N LEU A 81 -1.33 6.53 10.17
CA LEU A 81 -0.98 5.13 9.88
C LEU A 81 -1.30 4.72 8.45
N ARG A 82 -2.37 5.25 7.84
CA ARG A 82 -2.64 5.02 6.41
C ARG A 82 -1.50 5.56 5.54
N ALA A 83 -1.06 6.79 5.77
CA ALA A 83 0.06 7.38 5.05
C ALA A 83 1.36 6.58 5.26
N PHE A 84 1.61 6.11 6.49
CA PHE A 84 2.76 5.25 6.78
C PHE A 84 2.71 3.93 6.01
N VAL A 85 1.58 3.22 6.05
CA VAL A 85 1.39 1.96 5.33
C VAL A 85 1.52 2.15 3.83
N PHE A 86 0.98 3.25 3.28
CA PHE A 86 1.14 3.61 1.87
C PHE A 86 2.61 3.84 1.50
N ALA A 87 3.32 4.69 2.26
CA ALA A 87 4.74 4.98 1.99
C ALA A 87 5.60 3.73 2.15
N TYR A 88 5.30 2.89 3.14
CA TYR A 88 5.94 1.60 3.37
C TYR A 88 5.74 0.67 2.18
N ALA A 89 4.50 0.54 1.68
CA ALA A 89 4.19 -0.31 0.53
C ALA A 89 4.94 0.15 -0.73
N CYS A 90 4.98 1.47 -1.00
CA CYS A 90 5.69 2.01 -2.16
C CYS A 90 7.21 1.77 -2.04
N LEU A 91 7.80 2.09 -0.88
CA LEU A 91 9.25 1.98 -0.66
C LEU A 91 9.72 0.53 -0.55
N SER A 92 8.94 -0.36 0.06
CA SER A 92 9.26 -1.79 0.11
C SER A 92 9.18 -2.47 -1.25
N ALA A 93 8.36 -1.96 -2.17
CA ALA A 93 8.26 -2.46 -3.53
C ALA A 93 9.35 -1.92 -4.47
N SER A 94 9.86 -0.71 -4.22
CA SER A 94 10.86 -0.05 -5.08
C SER A 94 12.32 -0.33 -4.68
N TRP A 95 12.57 -0.91 -3.50
CA TRP A 95 13.93 -1.18 -3.02
C TRP A 95 14.38 -2.59 -3.44
N PRO A 96 15.51 -2.73 -4.17
CA PRO A 96 15.94 -4.02 -4.70
C PRO A 96 16.29 -5.04 -3.60
N ASP A 97 16.85 -4.58 -2.49
CA ASP A 97 17.22 -5.42 -1.34
C ASP A 97 16.66 -4.84 -0.04
N LYS A 98 15.81 -5.61 0.65
CA LYS A 98 15.29 -5.22 1.97
C LYS A 98 16.45 -5.27 2.98
N PRO A 99 16.75 -4.19 3.71
CA PRO A 99 17.84 -4.21 4.69
C PRO A 99 17.54 -5.21 5.80
N GLU A 100 18.59 -5.79 6.37
CA GLU A 100 18.52 -6.73 7.50
C GLU A 100 19.14 -6.14 8.77
N GLY A 101 18.86 -6.78 9.92
CA GLY A 101 19.45 -6.39 11.20
C GLY A 101 19.11 -4.95 11.62
N SER A 102 20.12 -4.19 12.04
CA SER A 102 19.95 -2.83 12.59
C SER A 102 19.57 -1.78 11.53
N GLU A 103 19.80 -2.05 10.25
CA GLU A 103 19.45 -1.12 9.16
C GLU A 103 17.93 -1.03 8.93
N VAL A 104 17.19 -2.09 9.31
CA VAL A 104 15.72 -2.15 9.26
C VAL A 104 15.08 -0.97 10.01
N GLN A 105 15.61 -0.62 11.19
CA GLN A 105 15.07 0.49 11.99
C GLN A 105 15.23 1.83 11.27
N ARG A 106 16.42 2.08 10.69
CA ARG A 106 16.70 3.31 9.94
C ARG A 106 15.85 3.40 8.68
N TRP A 107 15.57 2.27 8.06
CA TRP A 107 14.64 2.17 6.93
C TRP A 107 13.21 2.55 7.34
N PHE A 108 12.67 1.96 8.40
CA PHE A 108 11.35 2.33 8.93
C PHE A 108 11.24 3.82 9.30
N LEU A 109 12.29 4.40 9.88
CA LEU A 109 12.32 5.84 10.19
C LEU A 109 12.31 6.72 8.94
N THR A 110 12.98 6.29 7.86
CA THR A 110 12.95 7.00 6.57
C THR A 110 11.55 6.94 5.95
N VAL A 111 10.92 5.76 5.98
CA VAL A 111 9.53 5.57 5.55
C VAL A 111 8.59 6.46 6.35
N ALA A 112 8.73 6.49 7.68
CA ALA A 112 7.93 7.36 8.54
C ALA A 112 8.06 8.82 8.14
N ARG A 113 9.29 9.32 8.01
CA ARG A 113 9.54 10.72 7.62
C ARG A 113 8.92 11.10 6.28
N ASN A 114 8.93 10.19 5.31
CA ASN A 114 8.30 10.42 4.01
C ASN A 114 6.77 10.42 4.13
N ALA A 115 6.21 9.50 4.90
CA ALA A 115 4.77 9.45 5.15
C ALA A 115 4.26 10.74 5.81
N GLU A 116 4.95 11.25 6.84
CA GLU A 116 4.54 12.47 7.58
C GLU A 116 4.35 13.69 6.67
N ARG A 117 5.10 13.79 5.57
CA ARG A 117 4.99 14.92 4.63
C ARG A 117 3.66 14.96 3.88
N HIS A 118 2.92 13.86 3.89
CA HIS A 118 1.67 13.69 3.15
C HIS A 118 0.47 13.45 4.07
N VAL A 119 0.66 13.51 5.39
CA VAL A 119 -0.45 13.42 6.35
C VAL A 119 -1.07 14.80 6.50
N ASP A 120 -2.29 14.95 6.02
CA ASP A 120 -3.15 16.04 6.45
C ASP A 120 -3.82 15.63 7.77
N LEU A 121 -3.48 16.34 8.85
CA LEU A 121 -3.98 16.08 10.21
C LEU A 121 -5.29 16.81 10.52
N SER A 122 -5.87 17.51 9.54
CA SER A 122 -7.11 18.26 9.71
C SER A 122 -8.41 17.45 9.56
N ALA A 123 -8.30 16.12 9.35
CA ALA A 123 -9.42 15.19 9.18
C ALA A 123 -9.71 14.33 10.42
#